data_AF-A0A9D8PUS2-F1
#
_entry.id   AF-A0A9D8PUS2-F1
#
_cell.length_a   1.000
_cell.length_b   1.000
_cell.length_c   1.000
_cell.angle_alpha   90.00
_cell.angle_beta   90.00
_cell.angle_gamma   90.00
#
_symmetry.space_group_name_H-M   'P 1'
#
loop_
_entity.id
_entity.type
_entity.pdbx_description
1 polymer ?
#
loop_
_entity_poly.entity_id
_entity_poly.type
_entity_poly.pdbx_seq_one_letter_code
_entity_poly.pdbx_strand_id
1 'polypeptide(L)'
;FAGLLRASRTRVWRSGLTGLDAPAGAEILLEGFIQPGDTALEGPFGDHTGYYNAQGTFPVLTIERMRLRAGAIYHGSYMGRAPHDEPSVLSMALNDVFVPILRKVFPEIVDFYLPPEACSYRVAVVSIRKQYPGHARRIMMGIWSYLRQFTYTKFVIVTDEDIDVRDWPQVIWAISTRVDPARDSMLVENTPIDYLDFSSPTPNLGSKLGLDATHKWPAETSRTWSRPIRLDPAVERRVDALWRTAMAD
;
A
#
# COMPACT_ATOMS: atom_id res chain seq x y z
N PHE A 1 -5.02 -2.33 20.70
CA PHE A 1 -5.30 -1.47 19.54
C PHE A 1 -6.75 -1.04 19.44
N ALA A 2 -7.72 -1.95 19.22
CA ALA A 2 -9.15 -1.60 19.06
C ALA A 2 -9.72 -0.72 20.18
N GLY A 3 -9.28 -0.90 21.44
CA GLY A 3 -9.73 -0.06 22.55
C GLY A 3 -9.13 1.35 22.56
N LEU A 4 -7.96 1.58 21.95
CA LEU A 4 -7.41 2.91 21.76
C LEU A 4 -8.25 3.68 20.71
N LEU A 5 -8.56 3.03 19.59
CA LEU A 5 -9.43 3.61 18.55
C LEU A 5 -10.84 3.92 19.08
N ARG A 6 -11.40 3.02 19.91
CA ARG A 6 -12.74 3.18 20.50
C ARG A 6 -12.76 4.06 21.75
N ALA A 7 -11.59 4.44 22.28
CA ALA A 7 -11.42 5.06 23.61
C ALA A 7 -12.07 4.27 24.78
N SER A 8 -12.30 2.96 24.61
CA SER A 8 -12.91 2.10 25.63
C SER A 8 -12.46 0.65 25.47
N ARG A 9 -12.51 -0.14 26.56
CA ARG A 9 -12.16 -1.57 26.49
C ARG A 9 -13.13 -2.32 25.56
N THR A 10 -12.58 -3.18 24.70
CA THR A 10 -13.40 -4.10 23.90
C THR A 10 -14.11 -5.07 24.83
N ARG A 11 -15.44 -5.19 24.69
CA ARG A 11 -16.20 -6.23 25.38
C ARG A 11 -15.96 -7.56 24.71
N VAL A 12 -15.55 -8.56 25.48
CA VAL A 12 -15.25 -9.91 24.99
C VAL A 12 -16.16 -10.93 25.66
N TRP A 13 -16.43 -12.01 24.94
CA TRP A 13 -17.08 -13.21 25.42
C TRP A 13 -16.10 -14.37 25.29
N ARG A 14 -16.00 -15.21 26.32
CA ARG A 14 -15.07 -16.35 26.33
C ARG A 14 -15.79 -17.63 25.94
N SER A 15 -15.26 -18.31 24.92
CA SER A 15 -15.77 -19.61 24.50
C SER A 15 -15.54 -20.67 25.57
N GLY A 16 -16.62 -21.34 25.97
CA GLY A 16 -16.53 -22.54 26.80
C GLY A 16 -16.09 -23.80 26.03
N LEU A 17 -16.03 -23.76 24.70
CA LEU A 17 -15.59 -24.87 23.86
C LEU A 17 -14.09 -24.79 23.57
N THR A 18 -13.63 -23.67 23.03
CA THR A 18 -12.23 -23.49 22.60
C THR A 18 -11.38 -22.76 23.65
N GLY A 19 -12.02 -22.11 24.64
CA GLY A 19 -11.34 -21.28 25.62
C GLY A 19 -10.88 -19.91 25.10
N LEU A 20 -11.12 -19.60 23.82
CA LEU A 20 -10.73 -18.35 23.15
C LEU A 20 -11.72 -17.22 23.43
N ASP A 21 -11.22 -15.99 23.43
CA ASP A 21 -12.04 -14.79 23.54
C ASP A 21 -12.50 -14.31 22.15
N ALA A 22 -13.77 -13.94 22.04
CA ALA A 22 -14.37 -13.33 20.84
C ALA A 22 -15.05 -11.99 21.19
N PRO A 23 -15.22 -11.06 20.24
CA PRO A 23 -15.97 -9.82 20.48
C PRO A 23 -17.41 -10.13 20.92
N ALA A 24 -17.83 -9.61 22.07
CA ALA A 24 -19.18 -9.86 22.60
C ALA A 24 -20.30 -9.27 21.74
N GLY A 25 -19.96 -8.38 20.79
CA GLY A 25 -20.89 -7.79 19.82
C GLY A 25 -20.86 -8.44 18.45
N ALA A 26 -20.24 -9.62 18.27
CA ALA A 26 -20.25 -10.33 17.00
C ALA A 26 -21.68 -10.72 16.59
N GLU A 27 -22.02 -10.54 15.31
CA GLU A 27 -23.32 -10.96 14.74
C GLU A 27 -23.41 -12.48 14.64
N ILE A 28 -22.35 -13.10 14.12
CA ILE A 28 -22.20 -14.54 13.91
C ILE A 28 -20.82 -14.95 14.43
N LEU A 29 -20.76 -16.00 15.25
CA LEU A 29 -19.54 -16.59 15.78
C LEU A 29 -19.48 -18.07 15.43
N LEU A 30 -18.38 -18.49 14.81
CA LEU A 30 -18.07 -19.87 14.47
C LEU A 30 -17.00 -20.38 15.43
N GLU A 31 -17.28 -21.47 16.14
CA GLU A 31 -16.37 -22.13 17.07
C GLU A 31 -16.07 -23.55 16.56
N GLY A 32 -14.81 -23.95 16.62
CA GLY A 32 -14.38 -25.22 16.05
C GLY A 32 -12.88 -25.45 16.16
N PHE A 33 -12.39 -26.48 15.48
CA PHE A 33 -10.99 -26.90 15.53
C PHE A 33 -10.46 -27.24 14.14
N ILE A 34 -9.16 -27.02 13.95
CA ILE A 34 -8.40 -27.50 12.79
C ILE A 34 -7.66 -28.75 13.23
N GLN A 35 -7.93 -29.89 12.61
CA GLN A 35 -7.29 -31.16 12.96
C GLN A 35 -5.99 -31.34 12.17
N PRO A 36 -4.90 -31.81 12.79
CA PRO A 36 -3.66 -32.08 12.08
C PRO A 36 -3.87 -33.07 10.92
N GLY A 37 -3.43 -32.70 9.71
CA GLY A 37 -3.55 -33.52 8.51
C GLY A 37 -4.91 -33.45 7.80
N ASP A 38 -5.93 -32.85 8.43
CA ASP A 38 -7.22 -32.63 7.78
C ASP A 38 -7.12 -31.42 6.84
N THR A 39 -7.17 -31.70 5.54
CA THR A 39 -6.94 -30.72 4.49
C THR A 39 -7.89 -30.93 3.32
N ALA A 40 -8.22 -29.84 2.65
CA ALA A 40 -9.07 -29.84 1.48
C ALA A 40 -8.49 -28.94 0.39
N LEU A 41 -8.93 -29.19 -0.84
CA LEU A 41 -8.61 -28.35 -1.98
C LEU A 41 -9.45 -27.07 -1.91
N GLU A 42 -8.78 -25.91 -1.85
CA GLU A 42 -9.37 -24.59 -1.90
C GLU A 42 -9.18 -23.99 -3.31
N GLY A 43 -10.11 -23.14 -3.72
CA GLY A 43 -10.08 -22.47 -5.00
C GLY A 43 -10.56 -23.32 -6.20
N PRO A 44 -10.39 -22.79 -7.44
CA PRO A 44 -9.80 -21.49 -7.73
C PRO A 44 -10.70 -20.35 -7.25
N PHE A 45 -10.11 -19.27 -6.74
CA PHE A 45 -10.82 -18.06 -6.31
C PHE A 45 -10.17 -16.81 -6.87
N GLY A 46 -11.00 -15.83 -7.22
CA GLY A 46 -10.54 -14.51 -7.62
C GLY A 46 -10.06 -13.73 -6.40
N ASP A 47 -8.94 -13.02 -6.52
CA ASP A 47 -8.37 -12.23 -5.44
C ASP A 47 -8.08 -10.77 -5.82
N HIS A 48 -7.48 -10.04 -4.89
CA HIS A 48 -7.12 -8.62 -5.00
C HIS A 48 -6.17 -8.28 -6.18
N THR A 49 -5.53 -9.28 -6.78
CA THR A 49 -4.72 -9.09 -7.98
C THR A 49 -5.58 -8.88 -9.23
N GLY A 50 -6.87 -9.24 -9.16
CA GLY A 50 -7.79 -9.29 -10.30
C GLY A 50 -7.68 -10.59 -11.11
N TYR A 51 -6.99 -11.61 -10.60
CA TYR A 51 -6.82 -12.91 -11.23
C TYR A 51 -7.40 -14.03 -10.36
N TYR A 52 -7.63 -15.20 -10.97
CA TYR A 52 -7.92 -16.42 -10.23
C TYR A 52 -6.61 -17.06 -9.75
N ASN A 53 -6.53 -17.36 -8.46
CA ASN A 53 -5.45 -18.17 -7.91
C ASN A 53 -5.63 -19.64 -8.27
N ALA A 54 -4.50 -20.33 -8.42
CA ALA A 54 -4.49 -21.78 -8.58
C ALA A 54 -5.03 -22.46 -7.32
N GLN A 55 -5.54 -23.68 -7.50
CA GLN A 55 -6.00 -24.48 -6.37
C GLN A 55 -4.83 -24.84 -5.45
N GLY A 56 -5.10 -24.82 -4.15
CA GLY A 56 -4.14 -25.19 -3.12
C GLY A 56 -4.77 -26.06 -2.05
N THR A 57 -3.96 -26.89 -1.40
CA THR A 57 -4.41 -27.70 -0.27
C THR A 57 -4.23 -26.90 1.02
N PHE A 58 -5.33 -26.64 1.74
CA PHE A 58 -5.33 -25.88 2.99
C PHE A 58 -6.00 -26.65 4.13
N PRO A 59 -5.71 -26.32 5.40
CA PRO A 59 -6.35 -26.95 6.55
C PRO A 59 -7.86 -26.69 6.60
N VAL A 60 -8.63 -27.71 6.99
CA VAL A 60 -10.08 -27.59 7.18
C VAL A 60 -10.39 -27.11 8.60
N LEU A 61 -11.23 -26.09 8.72
CA LEU A 61 -11.84 -25.69 10.00
C LEU A 61 -13.15 -26.46 10.20
N THR A 62 -13.16 -27.45 11.09
CA THR A 62 -14.38 -28.15 11.47
C THR A 62 -15.15 -27.31 12.48
N ILE A 63 -16.33 -26.82 12.09
CA ILE A 63 -17.21 -26.03 12.96
C ILE A 63 -18.02 -26.97 13.86
N GLU A 64 -17.84 -26.86 15.17
CA GLU A 64 -18.59 -27.63 16.16
C GLU A 64 -19.76 -26.83 16.75
N ARG A 65 -19.67 -25.50 16.75
CA ARG A 65 -20.74 -24.64 17.26
C ARG A 65 -20.81 -23.34 16.47
N MET A 66 -22.02 -22.94 16.13
CA MET A 66 -22.33 -21.61 15.60
C MET A 66 -23.24 -20.89 16.57
N ARG A 67 -22.92 -19.62 16.88
CA ARG A 67 -23.74 -18.73 17.72
C ARG A 67 -24.09 -17.49 16.92
N LEU A 68 -25.33 -17.04 17.05
CA LEU A 68 -25.83 -15.87 16.33
C LEU A 68 -26.64 -14.99 17.28
N ARG A 69 -26.65 -13.68 17.01
CA ARG A 69 -27.61 -12.76 17.62
C ARG A 69 -29.01 -13.01 17.03
N ALA A 70 -30.05 -12.64 17.78
CA ALA A 70 -31.39 -12.58 17.23
C ALA A 70 -31.43 -11.52 16.10
N GLY A 71 -31.84 -11.92 14.89
CA GLY A 71 -31.81 -11.05 13.72
C GLY A 71 -30.39 -10.76 13.19
N ALA A 72 -29.45 -11.69 13.37
CA ALA A 72 -28.05 -11.51 12.98
C ALA A 72 -27.89 -11.11 11.51
N ILE A 73 -26.96 -10.18 11.26
CA ILE A 73 -26.58 -9.74 9.92
C ILE A 73 -25.32 -10.49 9.47
N TYR A 74 -25.34 -11.06 8.27
CA TYR A 74 -24.14 -11.59 7.63
C TYR A 74 -23.35 -10.44 7.00
N HIS A 75 -22.23 -10.07 7.61
CA HIS A 75 -21.30 -9.10 7.05
C HIS A 75 -20.28 -9.83 6.17
N GLY A 76 -20.38 -9.62 4.86
CA GLY A 76 -19.46 -10.15 3.87
C GLY A 76 -18.85 -9.05 3.01
N SER A 77 -17.77 -9.40 2.32
CA SER A 77 -17.14 -8.56 1.31
C SER A 77 -16.63 -9.41 0.15
N TYR A 78 -15.93 -8.79 -0.79
CA TYR A 78 -15.34 -9.49 -1.93
C TYR A 78 -13.90 -9.01 -2.19
N MET A 79 -13.14 -9.89 -2.83
CA MET A 79 -11.86 -9.56 -3.45
C MET A 79 -12.03 -9.54 -4.97
N GLY A 80 -11.25 -8.71 -5.63
CA GLY A 80 -11.28 -8.60 -7.08
C GLY A 80 -10.30 -7.56 -7.57
N ARG A 81 -10.46 -7.12 -8.82
CA ARG A 81 -9.63 -6.05 -9.33
C ARG A 81 -9.97 -4.74 -8.61
N ALA A 82 -8.93 -4.05 -8.14
CA ALA A 82 -8.98 -2.68 -7.65
C ALA A 82 -9.85 -1.75 -8.53
N PRO A 83 -10.49 -0.71 -7.96
CA PRO A 83 -10.17 -0.09 -6.66
C PRO A 83 -11.21 -0.30 -5.55
N HIS A 84 -12.30 -1.02 -5.83
CA HIS A 84 -13.46 -1.08 -4.93
C HIS A 84 -13.56 -2.39 -4.11
N ASP A 85 -12.64 -3.33 -4.34
CA ASP A 85 -12.53 -4.53 -3.51
C ASP A 85 -12.04 -4.18 -2.10
N GLU A 86 -12.33 -5.06 -1.13
CA GLU A 86 -12.07 -4.77 0.29
C GLU A 86 -10.62 -4.37 0.60
N PRO A 87 -9.58 -5.11 0.12
CA PRO A 87 -8.19 -4.72 0.37
C PRO A 87 -7.85 -3.32 -0.15
N SER A 88 -8.37 -2.94 -1.32
CA SER A 88 -8.16 -1.61 -1.92
C SER A 88 -8.77 -0.49 -1.08
N VAL A 89 -10.00 -0.68 -0.61
CA VAL A 89 -10.67 0.33 0.23
C VAL A 89 -9.98 0.47 1.59
N LEU A 90 -9.59 -0.66 2.21
CA LEU A 90 -8.89 -0.64 3.48
C LEU A 90 -7.48 -0.05 3.35
N SER A 91 -6.75 -0.36 2.28
CA SER A 91 -5.39 0.15 2.06
C SER A 91 -5.35 1.66 1.86
N MET A 92 -6.36 2.24 1.18
CA MET A 92 -6.51 3.69 1.06
C MET A 92 -6.53 4.37 2.43
N ALA A 93 -7.26 3.81 3.41
CA ALA A 93 -7.30 4.35 4.76
C ALA A 93 -6.00 4.11 5.56
N LEU A 94 -5.31 2.99 5.31
CA LEU A 94 -4.07 2.66 6.00
C LEU A 94 -2.87 3.52 5.55
N ASN A 95 -2.88 4.07 4.33
CA ASN A 95 -1.84 4.99 3.86
C ASN A 95 -1.64 6.18 4.83
N ASP A 96 -2.72 6.74 5.36
CA ASP A 96 -2.66 7.86 6.31
C ASP A 96 -2.04 7.49 7.66
N VAL A 97 -2.05 6.19 8.01
CA VAL A 97 -1.42 5.66 9.22
C VAL A 97 0.09 5.44 9.02
N PHE A 98 0.52 5.02 7.82
CA PHE A 98 1.92 4.72 7.55
C PHE A 98 2.79 5.96 7.34
N VAL A 99 2.26 7.01 6.72
CA VAL A 99 3.03 8.24 6.43
C VAL A 99 3.68 8.83 7.70
N PRO A 100 2.97 9.02 8.84
CA PRO A 100 3.58 9.52 10.07
C PRO A 100 4.65 8.59 10.65
N ILE A 101 4.50 7.27 10.50
CA ILE A 101 5.47 6.28 10.98
C ILE A 101 6.76 6.38 10.16
N LEU A 102 6.64 6.41 8.83
CA LEU A 102 7.78 6.56 7.93
C LEU A 102 8.52 7.87 8.17
N ARG A 103 7.80 8.98 8.34
CA ARG A 103 8.38 10.31 8.62
C ARG A 103 9.19 10.40 9.92
N LYS A 104 8.87 9.58 10.93
CA LYS A 104 9.68 9.51 12.16
C LYS A 104 11.09 8.98 11.91
N VAL A 105 11.27 8.18 10.86
CA VAL A 105 12.52 7.48 10.54
C VAL A 105 13.22 8.14 9.37
N PHE A 106 12.44 8.62 8.41
CA PHE A 106 12.89 9.36 7.23
C PHE A 106 12.18 10.73 7.20
N PRO A 107 12.63 11.74 7.97
CA PRO A 107 12.03 13.08 8.01
C PRO A 107 12.01 13.81 6.65
N GLU A 108 12.83 13.35 5.71
CA GLU A 108 12.88 13.80 4.32
C GLU A 108 11.64 13.38 3.52
N ILE A 109 10.87 12.36 3.94
CA ILE A 109 9.65 11.94 3.25
C ILE A 109 8.55 13.00 3.41
N VAL A 110 8.09 13.52 2.28
CA VAL A 110 6.97 14.45 2.19
C VAL A 110 5.66 13.68 2.05
N ASP A 111 5.56 12.71 1.17
CA ASP A 111 4.39 11.84 1.13
C ASP A 111 4.79 10.43 0.70
N PHE A 112 3.95 9.46 1.04
CA PHE A 112 4.10 8.06 0.69
C PHE A 112 2.74 7.49 0.32
N TYR A 113 2.65 6.93 -0.88
CA TYR A 113 1.40 6.43 -1.42
C TYR A 113 1.58 5.03 -2.01
N LEU A 114 0.68 4.13 -1.62
CA LEU A 114 0.46 2.83 -2.25
C LEU A 114 -0.83 2.90 -3.08
N PRO A 115 -0.73 2.98 -4.41
CA PRO A 115 -1.88 3.06 -5.29
C PRO A 115 -2.75 1.79 -5.20
N PRO A 116 -4.05 1.88 -4.94
CA PRO A 116 -4.95 0.72 -4.92
C PRO A 116 -4.92 -0.10 -6.21
N GLU A 117 -4.87 0.58 -7.36
CA GLU A 117 -4.74 -0.01 -8.70
C GLU A 117 -3.48 -0.87 -8.87
N ALA A 118 -2.48 -0.71 -8.00
CA ALA A 118 -1.27 -1.53 -7.93
C ALA A 118 -1.40 -2.65 -6.87
N CYS A 119 -2.61 -3.22 -6.76
CA CYS A 119 -2.92 -4.29 -5.80
C CYS A 119 -2.62 -3.88 -4.36
N SER A 120 -2.82 -2.61 -4.01
CA SER A 120 -2.61 -2.02 -2.68
C SER A 120 -1.19 -2.02 -2.10
N TYR A 121 -0.22 -2.76 -2.66
CA TYR A 121 1.14 -2.84 -2.09
C TYR A 121 2.27 -3.02 -3.11
N ARG A 122 1.99 -3.37 -4.37
CA ARG A 122 3.04 -3.77 -5.32
C ARG A 122 3.86 -2.59 -5.86
N VAL A 123 3.30 -1.38 -5.84
CA VAL A 123 3.97 -0.13 -6.22
C VAL A 123 3.88 0.84 -5.05
N ALA A 124 4.99 1.52 -4.75
CA ALA A 124 5.02 2.69 -3.88
C ALA A 124 5.52 3.91 -4.66
N VAL A 125 4.85 5.04 -4.45
CA VAL A 125 5.31 6.35 -4.93
C VAL A 125 5.63 7.22 -3.71
N VAL A 126 6.83 7.77 -3.68
CA VAL A 126 7.36 8.49 -2.52
C VAL A 126 7.89 9.84 -2.97
N SER A 127 7.47 10.88 -2.28
CA SER A 127 7.96 12.24 -2.50
C SER A 127 8.88 12.63 -1.37
N ILE A 128 10.04 13.22 -1.69
CA ILE A 128 11.07 13.57 -0.72
C ILE A 128 11.60 14.99 -0.87
N ARG A 129 12.03 15.57 0.26
CA ARG A 129 12.97 16.69 0.28
C ARG A 129 14.38 16.18 0.05
N LYS A 130 14.81 16.17 -1.21
CA LYS A 130 16.17 15.73 -1.57
C LYS A 130 17.22 16.67 -0.95
N GLN A 131 18.21 16.10 -0.27
CA GLN A 131 19.25 16.85 0.45
C GLN A 131 20.66 16.62 -0.08
N TYR A 132 20.88 15.54 -0.85
CA TYR A 132 22.18 15.19 -1.39
C TYR A 132 22.07 14.25 -2.61
N PRO A 133 23.13 14.13 -3.42
CA PRO A 133 23.22 13.15 -4.51
C PRO A 133 23.04 11.70 -4.03
N GLY A 134 22.23 10.90 -4.73
CA GLY A 134 21.96 9.50 -4.38
C GLY A 134 20.94 9.30 -3.26
N HIS A 135 20.31 10.36 -2.76
CA HIS A 135 19.34 10.28 -1.64
C HIS A 135 18.18 9.34 -1.94
N ALA A 136 17.68 9.32 -3.18
CA ALA A 136 16.57 8.46 -3.59
C ALA A 136 16.88 6.96 -3.40
N ARG A 137 18.14 6.53 -3.64
CA ARG A 137 18.55 5.13 -3.46
C ARG A 137 18.49 4.71 -1.98
N ARG A 138 18.86 5.60 -1.05
CA ARG A 138 18.69 5.36 0.40
C ARG A 138 17.21 5.15 0.75
N ILE A 139 16.33 5.95 0.17
CA ILE A 139 14.89 5.86 0.41
C ILE A 139 14.31 4.56 -0.15
N MET A 140 14.69 4.14 -1.35
CA MET A 140 14.29 2.84 -1.92
C MET A 140 14.70 1.68 -1.00
N MET A 141 15.96 1.64 -0.57
CA MET A 141 16.44 0.61 0.37
C MET A 141 15.71 0.66 1.71
N GLY A 142 15.41 1.87 2.22
CA GLY A 142 14.65 2.06 3.45
C GLY A 142 13.23 1.49 3.36
N ILE A 143 12.52 1.75 2.25
CA ILE A 143 11.17 1.22 2.02
C ILE A 143 11.16 -0.30 1.98
N TRP A 144 12.12 -0.92 1.27
CA TRP A 144 12.17 -2.39 1.16
C TRP A 144 12.60 -3.11 2.44
N SER A 145 13.23 -2.42 3.40
CA SER A 145 13.85 -3.06 4.57
C SER A 145 13.20 -2.68 5.91
N TYR A 146 12.65 -1.48 6.05
CA TYR A 146 12.29 -0.95 7.36
C TYR A 146 10.97 -1.53 7.92
N LEU A 147 9.89 -1.47 7.14
CA LEU A 147 8.58 -2.01 7.53
C LEU A 147 8.28 -3.28 6.75
N ARG A 148 7.92 -4.35 7.48
CA ARG A 148 7.57 -5.66 6.89
C ARG A 148 6.42 -5.56 5.88
N GLN A 149 5.51 -4.61 6.08
CA GLN A 149 4.37 -4.34 5.19
C GLN A 149 4.80 -3.98 3.76
N PHE A 150 6.01 -3.46 3.56
CA PHE A 150 6.51 -3.00 2.25
C PHE A 150 7.58 -3.93 1.66
N THR A 151 7.92 -5.03 2.35
CA THR A 151 8.95 -5.96 1.89
C THR A 151 8.62 -6.61 0.55
N TYR A 152 7.33 -6.76 0.20
CA TYR A 152 6.89 -7.30 -1.09
C TYR A 152 6.57 -6.22 -2.14
N THR A 153 6.74 -4.94 -1.84
CA THR A 153 6.60 -3.87 -2.82
C THR A 153 7.68 -4.02 -3.90
N LYS A 154 7.25 -4.30 -5.13
CA LYS A 154 8.12 -4.57 -6.28
C LYS A 154 8.71 -3.30 -6.88
N PHE A 155 7.89 -2.25 -6.95
CA PHE A 155 8.25 -1.01 -7.62
C PHE A 155 8.25 0.14 -6.63
N VAL A 156 9.32 0.92 -6.61
CA VAL A 156 9.41 2.14 -5.80
C VAL A 156 9.79 3.30 -6.71
N ILE A 157 8.93 4.30 -6.80
CA ILE A 157 9.19 5.53 -7.56
C ILE A 157 9.47 6.64 -6.54
N VAL A 158 10.64 7.25 -6.61
CA VAL A 158 11.02 8.37 -5.74
C VAL A 158 11.01 9.67 -6.55
N THR A 159 10.27 10.66 -6.05
CA THR A 159 10.04 11.97 -6.67
C THR A 159 10.42 13.08 -5.68
N ASP A 160 10.55 14.33 -6.15
CA ASP A 160 10.76 15.47 -5.25
C ASP A 160 9.45 15.96 -4.62
N GLU A 161 9.56 16.87 -3.65
CA GLU A 161 8.43 17.49 -2.93
C GLU A 161 7.44 18.29 -3.78
N ASP A 162 7.77 18.55 -5.04
CA ASP A 162 6.91 19.28 -5.98
C ASP A 162 5.96 18.37 -6.77
N ILE A 163 6.00 17.06 -6.54
CA ILE A 163 5.13 16.07 -7.18
C ILE A 163 4.09 15.57 -6.18
N ASP A 164 2.82 15.71 -6.53
CA ASP A 164 1.76 14.97 -5.84
C ASP A 164 1.83 13.49 -6.24
N VAL A 165 2.20 12.65 -5.28
CA VAL A 165 2.38 11.21 -5.48
C VAL A 165 1.07 10.47 -5.73
N ARG A 166 -0.08 11.12 -5.51
CA ARG A 166 -1.42 10.59 -5.72
C ARG A 166 -1.99 10.98 -7.09
N ASP A 167 -1.31 11.88 -7.81
CA ASP A 167 -1.66 12.33 -9.15
C ASP A 167 -0.75 11.69 -10.20
N TRP A 168 -1.21 10.61 -10.83
CA TRP A 168 -0.43 9.87 -11.83
C TRP A 168 0.09 10.72 -12.99
N PRO A 169 -0.69 11.62 -13.60
CA PRO A 169 -0.16 12.62 -14.54
C PRO A 169 1.14 13.30 -14.06
N GLN A 170 1.21 13.74 -12.80
CA GLN A 170 2.43 14.35 -12.25
C GLN A 170 3.56 13.35 -12.05
N VAL A 171 3.26 12.14 -11.54
CA VAL A 171 4.25 11.07 -11.35
C VAL A 171 4.86 10.65 -12.69
N ILE A 172 4.04 10.46 -13.72
CA ILE A 172 4.48 10.12 -15.07
C ILE A 172 5.27 11.27 -15.71
N TRP A 173 4.88 12.52 -15.46
CA TRP A 173 5.67 13.69 -15.88
C TRP A 173 7.05 13.71 -15.22
N ALA A 174 7.15 13.43 -13.92
CA ALA A 174 8.42 13.33 -13.21
C ALA A 174 9.30 12.22 -13.80
N ILE A 175 8.74 11.03 -14.03
CA ILE A 175 9.48 9.91 -14.66
C ILE A 175 9.97 10.33 -16.05
N SER A 176 9.08 10.80 -16.93
CA SER A 176 9.43 11.09 -18.32
C SER A 176 10.40 12.26 -18.51
N THR A 177 10.52 13.17 -17.53
CA THR A 177 11.38 14.36 -17.63
C THR A 177 12.63 14.33 -16.75
N ARG A 178 12.67 13.49 -15.70
CA ARG A 178 13.75 13.46 -14.71
C ARG A 178 14.55 12.14 -14.67
N VAL A 179 14.13 11.13 -15.44
CA VAL A 179 14.74 9.79 -15.46
C VAL A 179 15.51 9.57 -16.77
N ASP A 180 16.78 9.20 -16.64
CA ASP A 180 17.49 8.38 -17.61
C ASP A 180 17.34 6.90 -17.20
N PRO A 181 16.68 6.04 -17.99
CA PRO A 181 16.30 4.70 -17.54
C PRO A 181 17.47 3.83 -17.07
N ALA A 182 18.64 3.91 -17.70
CA ALA A 182 19.79 3.09 -17.32
C ALA A 182 20.47 3.61 -16.04
N ARG A 183 20.65 4.94 -15.94
CA ARG A 183 21.33 5.57 -14.80
C ARG A 183 20.48 5.58 -13.52
N ASP A 184 19.19 5.84 -13.67
CA ASP A 184 18.31 6.19 -12.55
C ASP A 184 17.43 5.03 -12.09
N SER A 185 17.58 3.86 -12.72
CA SER A 185 17.00 2.61 -12.25
C SER A 185 17.90 1.91 -11.24
N MET A 186 17.29 1.31 -10.22
CA MET A 186 17.94 0.41 -9.28
C MET A 186 17.22 -0.94 -9.31
N LEU A 187 17.80 -1.91 -10.01
CA LEU A 187 17.32 -3.29 -10.02
C LEU A 187 18.02 -4.08 -8.92
N VAL A 188 17.25 -4.76 -8.08
CA VAL A 188 17.75 -5.71 -7.07
C VAL A 188 17.13 -7.06 -7.35
N GLU A 189 17.97 -8.04 -7.66
CA GLU A 189 17.54 -9.41 -7.98
C GLU A 189 17.52 -10.29 -6.72
N ASN A 190 16.86 -11.44 -6.83
CA ASN A 190 16.82 -12.48 -5.78
C ASN A 190 16.33 -11.96 -4.42
N THR A 191 15.24 -11.18 -4.44
CA THR A 191 14.58 -10.64 -3.26
C THR A 191 13.30 -11.40 -2.91
N PRO A 192 12.86 -11.41 -1.65
CA PRO A 192 11.58 -12.01 -1.26
C PRO A 192 10.39 -11.32 -1.95
N ILE A 193 9.48 -12.12 -2.52
CA ILE A 193 8.24 -11.68 -3.17
C ILE A 193 7.08 -12.53 -2.64
N ASP A 194 5.85 -12.04 -2.76
CA ASP A 194 4.64 -12.80 -2.44
C ASP A 194 4.62 -14.14 -3.23
N TYR A 195 4.32 -15.24 -2.54
CA TYR A 195 4.29 -16.57 -3.14
C TYR A 195 3.18 -16.72 -4.20
N LEU A 196 2.12 -15.91 -4.12
CA LEU A 196 1.03 -15.88 -5.10
C LEU A 196 1.36 -15.04 -6.33
N ASP A 197 2.50 -14.34 -6.34
CA ASP A 197 2.86 -13.49 -7.45
C ASP A 197 3.44 -14.30 -8.62
N PHE A 198 2.53 -14.73 -9.49
CA PHE A 198 2.83 -15.50 -10.71
C PHE A 198 3.67 -14.72 -11.74
N SER A 199 3.91 -13.42 -11.56
CA SER A 199 4.82 -12.64 -12.42
C SER A 199 6.29 -12.81 -12.02
N SER A 200 6.57 -13.46 -10.89
CA SER A 200 7.93 -13.77 -10.44
C SER A 200 8.48 -15.01 -11.15
N PRO A 201 9.81 -15.12 -11.35
CA PRO A 201 10.41 -16.28 -12.02
C PRO A 201 10.24 -17.58 -11.23
N THR A 202 10.22 -17.50 -9.90
CA THR A 202 10.00 -18.64 -9.01
C THR A 202 9.19 -18.21 -7.78
N PRO A 203 8.41 -19.12 -7.16
CA PRO A 203 7.65 -18.81 -5.96
C PRO A 203 8.53 -18.24 -4.85
N ASN A 204 8.05 -17.17 -4.20
CA ASN A 204 8.74 -16.42 -3.13
C ASN A 204 9.98 -15.60 -3.54
N LEU A 205 10.44 -15.67 -4.79
CA LEU A 205 11.71 -15.06 -5.19
C LEU A 205 11.57 -14.29 -6.52
N GLY A 206 11.99 -13.04 -6.52
CA GLY A 206 11.97 -12.22 -7.73
C GLY A 206 12.85 -10.98 -7.60
N SER A 207 12.61 -10.00 -8.46
CA SER A 207 13.34 -8.74 -8.46
C SER A 207 12.48 -7.57 -8.00
N LYS A 208 13.15 -6.49 -7.61
CA LYS A 208 12.56 -5.19 -7.29
C LYS A 208 13.22 -4.10 -8.12
N LEU A 209 12.42 -3.13 -8.53
CA LEU A 209 12.86 -1.99 -9.33
C LEU A 209 12.55 -0.68 -8.59
N GLY A 210 13.60 0.08 -8.32
CA GLY A 210 13.52 1.46 -7.87
C GLY A 210 13.75 2.42 -9.03
N LEU A 211 12.96 3.48 -9.14
CA LEU A 211 13.13 4.56 -10.11
C LEU A 211 13.37 5.89 -9.39
N ASP A 212 14.54 6.48 -9.61
CA ASP A 212 14.87 7.82 -9.13
C ASP A 212 14.35 8.85 -10.14
N ALA A 213 13.12 9.32 -9.91
CA ALA A 213 12.51 10.41 -10.66
C ALA A 213 12.71 11.78 -9.98
N THR A 214 13.77 11.94 -9.19
CA THR A 214 14.12 13.23 -8.57
C THR A 214 14.92 14.13 -9.50
N HIS A 215 14.99 15.42 -9.19
CA HIS A 215 15.92 16.36 -9.80
C HIS A 215 17.36 15.86 -9.66
N LYS A 216 18.13 15.85 -10.75
CA LYS A 216 19.53 15.43 -10.72
C LYS A 216 20.45 16.60 -10.38
N TRP A 217 21.29 16.38 -9.38
CA TRP A 217 22.24 17.35 -8.85
C TRP A 217 23.59 17.24 -9.58
N PRO A 218 24.53 18.20 -9.42
CA PRO A 218 25.77 18.23 -10.19
C PRO A 218 26.64 16.95 -10.11
N ALA A 219 26.57 16.19 -9.00
CA ALA A 219 27.28 14.92 -8.88
C ALA A 219 26.60 13.74 -9.61
N GLU A 220 25.35 13.90 -10.04
CA GLU A 220 24.55 12.86 -10.70
C GLU A 220 24.44 13.09 -12.22
N THR A 221 24.72 14.31 -12.68
CA THR A 221 24.69 14.67 -14.11
C THR A 221 25.65 15.82 -14.43
N SER A 222 26.27 15.76 -15.61
CA SER A 222 27.08 16.84 -16.16
C SER A 222 26.27 17.88 -16.95
N ARG A 223 24.97 17.64 -17.16
CA ARG A 223 24.10 18.55 -17.90
C ARG A 223 23.61 19.68 -16.98
N THR A 224 23.40 20.87 -17.54
CA THR A 224 22.65 21.93 -16.85
C THR A 224 21.21 21.48 -16.67
N TRP A 225 20.75 21.37 -15.42
CA TRP A 225 19.39 20.94 -15.13
C TRP A 225 18.39 22.06 -15.39
N SER A 226 17.29 21.74 -16.08
CA SER A 226 16.27 22.74 -16.46
C SER A 226 15.40 23.13 -15.26
N ARG A 227 14.96 24.39 -15.24
CA ARG A 227 14.07 24.92 -14.20
C ARG A 227 12.61 24.56 -14.54
N PRO A 228 11.85 23.95 -13.61
CA PRO A 228 10.44 23.68 -13.83
C PRO A 228 9.65 24.98 -13.91
N ILE A 229 8.59 25.00 -14.73
CA ILE A 229 7.64 26.10 -14.79
C ILE A 229 6.83 26.10 -13.49
N ARG A 230 6.69 27.27 -12.86
CA ARG A 230 5.82 27.46 -11.69
C ARG A 230 4.91 28.65 -11.94
N LEU A 231 3.66 28.52 -11.53
CA LEU A 231 2.72 29.63 -11.54
C LEU A 231 3.17 30.69 -10.52
N ASP A 232 2.86 31.95 -10.82
CA ASP A 232 3.10 33.04 -9.87
C ASP A 232 2.07 32.95 -8.72
N PRO A 233 2.50 32.80 -7.45
CA PRO A 233 1.60 32.67 -6.32
C PRO A 233 0.63 33.86 -6.16
N ALA A 234 0.99 35.05 -6.64
CA ALA A 234 0.10 36.21 -6.61
C ALA A 234 -1.03 36.08 -7.65
N VAL A 235 -0.75 35.49 -8.80
CA VAL A 235 -1.75 35.22 -9.85
C VAL A 235 -2.69 34.11 -9.39
N GLU A 236 -2.18 33.01 -8.83
CA GLU A 236 -3.01 31.93 -8.28
C GLU A 236 -4.01 32.45 -7.24
N ARG A 237 -3.52 33.16 -6.21
CA ARG A 237 -4.38 33.72 -5.15
C ARG A 237 -5.48 34.62 -5.70
N ARG A 238 -5.16 35.41 -6.74
CA ARG A 238 -6.14 36.29 -7.39
C ARG A 238 -7.20 35.48 -8.12
N VAL A 239 -6.82 34.47 -8.89
CA VAL A 239 -7.75 33.61 -9.64
C VAL A 239 -8.63 32.81 -8.68
N ASP A 240 -8.08 32.27 -7.60
CA ASP A 240 -8.85 31.54 -6.58
C ASP A 240 -9.91 32.41 -5.90
N ALA A 241 -9.61 33.69 -5.67
CA ALA A 241 -10.57 34.65 -5.13
C ALA A 241 -11.70 34.94 -6.12
N LEU A 242 -11.36 35.12 -7.40
CA LEU A 242 -12.33 35.33 -8.48
C LEU A 242 -13.23 34.10 -8.68
N TRP A 243 -12.66 32.91 -8.68
CA TRP A 243 -13.39 31.64 -8.85
C TRP A 243 -14.41 31.42 -7.73
N ARG A 244 -14.00 31.65 -6.47
CA ARG A 244 -14.91 31.58 -5.32
C ARG A 244 -16.08 32.56 -5.41
N THR A 245 -15.84 33.74 -5.99
CA THR A 245 -16.90 34.73 -6.21
C THR A 245 -17.86 34.25 -7.31
N ALA A 246 -17.33 33.75 -8.42
CA ALA A 246 -18.13 33.28 -9.56
C ALA A 246 -18.94 32.00 -9.27
N MET A 247 -18.53 31.19 -8.29
CA MET A 247 -19.20 29.94 -7.88
C MET A 247 -20.16 30.14 -6.69
N ALA A 248 -20.24 31.35 -6.14
CA ALA A 248 -21.16 31.69 -5.05
C ALA A 248 -22.52 32.23 -5.54
N ASP A 249 -22.63 32.56 -6.82
CA ASP A 249 -23.86 32.91 -7.54
C ASP A 249 -24.45 31.68 -8.27
#